data_AF-A0A1C6VSW9-F1
#
_entry.id   AF-A0A1C6VSW9-F1
#
_cell.length_a   1.000
_cell.length_b   1.000
_cell.length_c   1.000
_cell.angle_alpha   90.00
_cell.angle_beta   90.00
_cell.angle_gamma   90.00
#
_symmetry.space_group_name_H-M   'P 1'
#
loop_
_entity.id
_entity.type
_entity.pdbx_description
1 polymer ?
#
loop_
_entity_poly.entity_id
_entity_poly.type
_entity_poly.pdbx_seq_one_letter_code
_entity_poly.pdbx_strand_id
1 'polypeptide(L)'
;MLRGSHARRAATAHSDIDVDVLLGGAPYAARSAYLAEHAGRLTHVSVAARDVRSWLTRLGEPADWAFGLPVTAPARLLWADPHWRLRIDLPVLCQPAGAPQLEELIATLGKVAGARDADDRLGVRLAAADLARLCPSVLRPANPSVRVASRRAAFAAALDLPVAPPTYREDMLLCLGLRPGSVGQVCAAATRLVAGALPLIRPYAAEIAETAGADLADALVDGRLDRYVAQLARPADAPPRPWREPSPVPAPRAGQWVTVPVPDAPVTGAHPSPQGPAAGPARASRLDPAIAARLRRTPDGLVAAVVRQHDSGEVLMVAWMDDEALHRTLTTGRATYWSRSRQEYWVKGATSGHHQYVRSVALDCDGDALLVDVEQVGAACHTGHRTCFFTELPVTGEGAGAR
;
A
#
# COMPACT_ATOMS: atom_id res chain seq x y z
N MET A 1 -20.91 -5.92 18.93
CA MET A 1 -19.67 -6.20 19.67
C MET A 1 -19.08 -4.90 20.19
N LEU A 2 -18.74 -4.84 21.47
CA LEU A 2 -18.04 -3.71 22.06
C LEU A 2 -16.53 -3.82 21.80
N ARG A 3 -15.91 -2.70 21.43
CA ARG A 3 -14.47 -2.57 21.13
C ARG A 3 -13.82 -1.53 22.07
N GLY A 4 -12.60 -1.13 21.74
CA GLY A 4 -11.96 0.01 22.39
C GLY A 4 -11.61 -0.20 23.87
N SER A 5 -11.46 0.91 24.58
CA SER A 5 -11.08 0.92 26.00
C SER A 5 -12.14 0.28 26.90
N HIS A 6 -13.42 0.43 26.56
CA HIS A 6 -14.53 -0.20 27.30
C HIS A 6 -14.48 -1.73 27.21
N ALA A 7 -14.22 -2.32 26.04
CA ALA A 7 -14.04 -3.77 25.91
C ALA A 7 -12.86 -4.29 26.75
N ARG A 8 -11.80 -3.49 26.88
CA ARG A 8 -10.61 -3.80 27.68
C ARG A 8 -10.75 -3.50 29.17
N ARG A 9 -11.88 -2.93 29.63
CA ARG A 9 -12.05 -2.41 31.01
C ARG A 9 -10.98 -1.37 31.41
N ALA A 10 -10.55 -0.56 30.45
CA ALA A 10 -9.55 0.50 30.63
C ALA A 10 -10.09 1.87 30.19
N ALA A 11 -11.43 2.02 30.18
CA ALA A 11 -12.08 3.27 29.81
C ALA A 11 -11.87 4.34 30.88
N THR A 12 -11.68 5.58 30.43
CA THR A 12 -11.58 6.78 31.27
C THR A 12 -12.81 7.65 31.06
N ALA A 13 -12.88 8.74 31.82
CA ALA A 13 -13.95 9.74 31.71
C ALA A 13 -14.07 10.41 30.32
N HIS A 14 -13.06 10.24 29.45
CA HIS A 14 -13.01 10.79 28.09
C HIS A 14 -12.97 9.72 27.00
N SER A 15 -13.14 8.45 27.36
CA SER A 15 -13.23 7.37 26.37
C SER A 15 -14.52 7.45 25.58
N ASP A 16 -14.42 7.19 24.28
CA ASP A 16 -15.56 6.92 23.42
C ASP A 16 -16.02 5.47 23.54
N ILE A 17 -17.28 5.24 23.16
CA ILE A 17 -17.85 3.90 23.08
C ILE A 17 -17.82 3.44 21.63
N ASP A 18 -16.97 2.45 21.34
CA ASP A 18 -16.87 1.83 20.03
C ASP A 18 -17.71 0.55 19.94
N VAL A 19 -18.66 0.50 19.01
CA VAL A 19 -19.50 -0.68 18.76
C VAL A 19 -19.40 -1.12 17.30
N ASP A 20 -19.04 -2.38 17.07
CA ASP A 20 -19.22 -3.05 15.79
C ASP A 20 -20.60 -3.72 15.75
N VAL A 21 -21.44 -3.38 14.78
CA VAL A 21 -22.70 -4.08 14.49
C VAL A 21 -22.47 -4.99 13.29
N LEU A 22 -22.58 -6.29 13.49
CA LEU A 22 -22.28 -7.29 12.46
C LEU A 22 -23.59 -7.82 11.87
N LEU A 23 -23.72 -7.71 10.55
CA LEU A 23 -24.92 -8.10 9.80
C LEU A 23 -24.62 -9.36 8.97
N GLY A 24 -25.59 -10.28 8.91
CA GLY A 24 -25.58 -11.35 7.91
C GLY A 24 -26.13 -10.85 6.57
N GLY A 25 -25.67 -11.42 5.46
CA GLY A 25 -26.23 -11.14 4.13
C GLY A 25 -25.26 -10.44 3.18
N ALA A 26 -25.81 -9.59 2.31
CA ALA A 26 -25.06 -8.88 1.27
C ALA A 26 -24.00 -7.92 1.86
N PRO A 27 -22.97 -7.55 1.08
CA PRO A 27 -21.97 -6.58 1.52
C PRO A 27 -22.62 -5.30 2.03
N TYR A 28 -22.24 -4.89 3.24
CA TYR A 28 -22.77 -3.71 3.89
C TYR A 28 -21.69 -3.03 4.69
N ALA A 29 -21.61 -1.70 4.62
CA ALA A 29 -20.73 -0.91 5.44
C ALA A 29 -21.34 0.47 5.68
N ALA A 30 -21.57 0.80 6.95
CA ALA A 30 -22.03 2.11 7.38
C ALA A 30 -21.30 2.50 8.66
N ARG A 31 -20.96 3.79 8.78
CA ARG A 31 -20.46 4.37 10.02
C ARG A 31 -21.40 5.48 10.44
N SER A 32 -21.76 5.45 11.72
CA SER A 32 -22.52 6.51 12.35
C SER A 32 -21.83 6.88 13.66
N ALA A 33 -21.94 8.15 14.03
CA ALA A 33 -21.43 8.64 15.29
C ALA A 33 -22.47 9.60 15.88
N TYR A 34 -22.60 9.59 17.19
CA TYR A 34 -23.49 10.49 17.91
C TYR A 34 -22.95 10.77 19.31
N LEU A 35 -23.47 11.81 19.95
CA LEU A 35 -23.21 12.13 21.35
C LEU A 35 -24.37 11.62 22.19
N ALA A 36 -24.08 10.71 23.11
CA ALA A 36 -25.06 10.25 24.09
C ALA A 36 -24.89 11.04 25.40
N GLU A 37 -25.99 11.51 25.97
CA GLU A 37 -25.98 12.12 27.29
C GLU A 37 -26.35 11.08 28.35
N HIS A 38 -25.49 10.92 29.35
CA HIS A 38 -25.76 10.07 30.51
C HIS A 38 -25.20 10.71 31.77
N ALA A 39 -26.03 10.85 32.80
CA ALA A 39 -25.67 11.49 34.07
C ALA A 39 -25.02 12.88 33.90
N GLY A 40 -25.57 13.70 33.00
CA GLY A 40 -25.09 15.06 32.71
C GLY A 40 -23.74 15.13 31.98
N ARG A 41 -23.27 14.01 31.41
CA ARG A 41 -22.04 13.95 30.60
C ARG A 41 -22.36 13.51 29.18
N LEU A 42 -21.82 14.25 28.21
CA LEU A 42 -21.80 13.83 26.81
C LEU A 42 -20.68 12.82 26.58
N THR A 43 -21.01 11.73 25.90
CA THR A 43 -20.09 10.67 25.52
C THR A 43 -20.20 10.42 24.03
N HIS A 44 -19.06 10.39 23.34
CA HIS A 44 -19.01 10.04 21.93
C HIS A 44 -19.25 8.54 21.75
N VAL A 45 -20.22 8.19 20.91
CA VAL A 45 -20.53 6.80 20.55
C VAL A 45 -20.31 6.65 19.05
N SER A 46 -19.43 5.72 18.70
CA SER A 46 -19.09 5.35 17.33
C SER A 46 -19.64 3.97 17.04
N VAL A 47 -20.50 3.87 16.02
CA VAL A 47 -21.10 2.62 15.58
C VAL A 47 -20.67 2.32 14.16
N ALA A 48 -19.92 1.23 14.00
CA ALA A 48 -19.51 0.71 12.71
C ALA A 48 -20.34 -0.54 12.37
N ALA A 49 -21.37 -0.35 11.55
CA ALA A 49 -22.19 -1.44 11.05
C ALA A 49 -21.58 -2.01 9.77
N ARG A 50 -21.40 -3.32 9.70
CA ARG A 50 -20.87 -3.98 8.50
C ARG A 50 -21.30 -5.44 8.39
N ASP A 51 -21.22 -6.00 7.20
CA ASP A 51 -21.44 -7.43 7.04
C ASP A 51 -20.29 -8.25 7.67
N VAL A 52 -20.62 -9.47 8.12
CA VAL A 52 -19.67 -10.37 8.80
C VAL A 52 -18.47 -10.71 7.91
N ARG A 53 -18.65 -10.87 6.59
CA ARG A 53 -17.58 -11.27 5.68
C ARG A 53 -16.54 -10.15 5.54
N SER A 54 -16.97 -8.92 5.30
CA SER A 54 -16.09 -7.74 5.24
C SER A 54 -15.38 -7.50 6.57
N TRP A 55 -16.06 -7.77 7.69
CA TRP A 55 -15.43 -7.70 9.01
C TRP A 55 -14.30 -8.74 9.18
N LEU A 56 -14.56 -9.99 8.81
CA LEU A 56 -13.54 -11.06 8.84
C LEU A 56 -12.37 -10.77 7.90
N THR A 57 -12.64 -10.29 6.68
CA THR A 57 -11.59 -9.87 5.73
C THR A 57 -10.69 -8.79 6.35
N ARG A 58 -11.27 -7.75 6.95
CA ARG A 58 -10.50 -6.70 7.63
C ARG A 58 -9.69 -7.22 8.82
N LEU A 59 -10.19 -8.21 9.55
CA LEU A 59 -9.42 -8.86 10.62
C LEU A 59 -8.22 -9.65 10.06
N GLY A 60 -8.30 -10.11 8.82
CA GLY A 60 -7.19 -10.72 8.09
C GLY A 60 -6.15 -9.71 7.58
N GLU A 61 -6.35 -8.41 7.77
CA GLU A 61 -5.42 -7.37 7.35
C GLU A 61 -4.65 -6.79 8.56
N PRO A 62 -3.39 -6.37 8.38
CA PRO A 62 -2.62 -5.70 9.42
C PRO A 62 -3.29 -4.41 9.92
N ALA A 63 -3.10 -4.10 11.20
CA ALA A 63 -3.60 -2.85 11.76
C ALA A 63 -2.64 -1.68 11.47
N ASP A 64 -3.15 -0.64 10.80
CA ASP A 64 -2.45 0.61 10.48
C ASP A 64 -1.87 1.34 11.71
N TRP A 65 -2.58 1.28 12.84
CA TRP A 65 -2.17 1.91 14.10
C TRP A 65 -1.12 1.13 14.90
N ALA A 66 -0.78 -0.09 14.47
CA ALA A 66 0.03 -1.02 15.26
C ALA A 66 1.53 -1.04 14.88
N PHE A 67 2.00 -0.10 14.04
CA PHE A 67 3.40 -0.02 13.61
C PHE A 67 3.91 -1.33 12.96
N GLY A 68 3.04 -2.06 12.27
CA GLY A 68 3.33 -3.36 11.68
C GLY A 68 3.34 -4.54 12.68
N LEU A 69 3.14 -4.29 13.97
CA LEU A 69 3.05 -5.34 14.98
C LEU A 69 1.69 -6.06 14.93
N PRO A 70 1.65 -7.38 15.14
CA PRO A 70 0.40 -8.14 15.18
C PRO A 70 -0.46 -7.76 16.40
N VAL A 71 -1.77 -7.70 16.17
CA VAL A 71 -2.75 -7.28 17.17
C VAL A 71 -3.41 -8.48 17.82
N THR A 72 -3.60 -8.40 19.13
CA THR A 72 -4.37 -9.34 19.94
C THR A 72 -5.17 -8.51 20.94
N ALA A 73 -6.37 -8.10 20.54
CA ALA A 73 -7.18 -7.14 21.28
C ALA A 73 -8.43 -7.80 21.88
N PRO A 74 -8.72 -7.61 23.19
CA PRO A 74 -9.97 -8.08 23.77
C PRO A 74 -11.18 -7.53 23.04
N ALA A 75 -12.18 -8.36 22.83
CA ALA A 75 -13.49 -7.96 22.35
C ALA A 75 -14.59 -8.50 23.26
N ARG A 76 -15.71 -7.78 23.34
CA ARG A 76 -16.85 -8.22 24.13
C ARG A 76 -18.07 -8.34 23.26
N LEU A 77 -18.63 -9.54 23.19
CA LEU A 77 -19.93 -9.74 22.58
C LEU A 77 -21.01 -9.20 23.52
N LEU A 78 -21.71 -8.15 23.10
CA LEU A 78 -22.85 -7.60 23.85
C LEU A 78 -24.11 -8.42 23.59
N TRP A 79 -24.35 -8.75 22.32
CA TRP A 79 -25.50 -9.50 21.85
C TRP A 79 -25.16 -10.17 20.51
N ALA A 80 -25.73 -11.33 20.26
CA ALA A 80 -25.77 -12.00 18.97
C ALA A 80 -27.02 -12.88 18.89
N ASP A 81 -27.56 -13.03 17.68
CA ASP A 81 -28.49 -14.10 17.37
C ASP A 81 -27.85 -15.48 17.70
N PRO A 82 -28.60 -16.46 18.23
CA PRO A 82 -28.06 -17.78 18.59
C PRO A 82 -27.29 -18.47 17.46
N HIS A 83 -27.72 -18.31 16.19
CA HIS A 83 -27.04 -18.87 15.03
C HIS A 83 -25.62 -18.31 14.87
N TRP A 84 -25.45 -17.01 15.17
CA TRP A 84 -24.17 -16.33 15.05
C TRP A 84 -23.31 -16.45 16.30
N ARG A 85 -23.93 -16.58 17.49
CA ARG A 85 -23.20 -16.55 18.77
C ARG A 85 -22.02 -17.52 18.78
N LEU A 86 -22.20 -18.78 18.35
CA LEU A 86 -21.12 -19.77 18.30
C LEU A 86 -19.97 -19.42 17.34
N ARG A 87 -20.22 -18.53 16.36
CA ARG A 87 -19.26 -18.14 15.31
C ARG A 87 -18.52 -16.84 15.63
N ILE A 88 -19.12 -15.95 16.42
CA ILE A 88 -18.60 -14.59 16.67
C ILE A 88 -18.39 -14.26 18.15
N ASP A 89 -18.65 -15.19 19.08
CA ASP A 89 -18.26 -15.06 20.50
C ASP A 89 -16.75 -15.27 20.65
N LEU A 90 -16.01 -14.33 20.08
CA LEU A 90 -14.55 -14.30 20.09
C LEU A 90 -14.10 -13.43 21.27
N PRO A 91 -13.44 -14.00 22.30
CA PRO A 91 -12.97 -13.21 23.44
C PRO A 91 -11.85 -12.24 23.05
N VAL A 92 -11.19 -12.50 21.93
CA VAL A 92 -10.07 -11.74 21.40
C VAL A 92 -10.19 -11.64 19.89
N LEU A 93 -9.81 -10.47 19.36
CA LEU A 93 -9.68 -10.23 17.93
C LEU A 93 -8.21 -10.12 17.58
N CYS A 94 -7.81 -10.92 16.60
CA CYS A 94 -6.46 -10.98 16.10
C CYS A 94 -6.38 -10.27 14.74
N GLN A 95 -5.30 -9.53 14.53
CA GLN A 95 -4.91 -9.07 13.20
C GLN A 95 -3.45 -9.45 12.96
N PRO A 96 -3.09 -9.86 11.73
CA PRO A 96 -1.73 -10.26 11.43
C PRO A 96 -0.76 -9.08 11.51
N ALA A 97 0.52 -9.41 11.52
CA ALA A 97 1.57 -8.42 11.39
C ALA A 97 1.62 -7.87 9.96
N GLY A 98 2.10 -6.64 9.80
CA GLY A 98 2.44 -6.11 8.49
C GLY A 98 3.71 -6.76 7.94
N ALA A 99 3.86 -6.74 6.61
CA ALA A 99 5.11 -7.07 5.95
C ALA A 99 6.26 -6.18 6.47
N PRO A 100 7.51 -6.69 6.57
CA PRO A 100 8.67 -5.86 6.89
C PRO A 100 8.91 -4.79 5.81
N GLN A 101 8.83 -3.51 6.18
CA GLN A 101 8.96 -2.36 5.27
C GLN A 101 10.42 -1.89 5.17
N LEU A 102 11.32 -2.79 4.74
CA LEU A 102 12.75 -2.48 4.66
C LEU A 102 13.06 -1.47 3.55
N GLU A 103 12.43 -1.60 2.39
CA GLU A 103 12.60 -0.65 1.27
C GLU A 103 12.24 0.77 1.72
N GLU A 104 11.05 0.92 2.33
CA GLU A 104 10.56 2.22 2.75
C GLU A 104 11.44 2.81 3.86
N LEU A 105 11.97 1.97 4.76
CA LEU A 105 12.88 2.40 5.82
C LEU A 105 14.18 2.98 5.21
N ILE A 106 14.77 2.29 4.23
CA ILE A 106 16.00 2.72 3.53
C ILE A 106 15.74 3.98 2.70
N ALA A 107 14.65 4.01 1.93
CA ALA A 107 14.25 5.17 1.15
C ALA A 107 14.02 6.40 2.03
N THR A 108 13.41 6.21 3.21
CA THR A 108 13.15 7.30 4.16
C THR A 108 14.44 7.80 4.82
N LEU A 109 15.43 6.95 5.06
CA LEU A 109 16.77 7.41 5.48
C LEU A 109 17.43 8.28 4.40
N GLY A 110 17.25 7.94 3.12
CA GLY A 110 17.68 8.78 2.00
C GLY A 110 17.04 10.16 2.03
N LYS A 111 15.75 10.27 2.38
CA LYS A 111 15.06 11.55 2.57
C LYS A 111 15.63 12.35 3.75
N VAL A 112 15.98 11.70 4.86
CA VAL A 112 16.66 12.35 5.99
C VAL A 112 18.02 12.93 5.56
N ALA A 113 18.82 12.16 4.83
CA ALA A 113 20.12 12.61 4.33
C ALA A 113 19.98 13.76 3.33
N GLY A 114 19.06 13.66 2.37
CA GLY A 114 18.80 14.72 1.39
C GLY A 114 18.31 16.01 2.03
N ALA A 115 17.42 15.92 3.03
CA ALA A 115 16.94 17.08 3.78
C ALA A 115 18.07 17.73 4.60
N ARG A 116 18.95 16.93 5.22
CA ARG A 116 20.15 17.44 5.92
C ARG A 116 21.05 18.23 4.98
N ASP A 117 21.34 17.68 3.80
CA ASP A 117 22.26 18.30 2.84
C ASP A 117 21.67 19.57 2.19
N ALA A 118 20.35 19.72 2.21
CA ALA A 118 19.63 20.93 1.79
C ALA A 118 19.40 21.95 2.93
N ASP A 119 19.91 21.70 4.15
CA ASP A 119 19.60 22.46 5.38
C ASP A 119 18.09 22.58 5.67
N ASP A 120 17.30 21.57 5.27
CA ASP A 120 15.87 21.49 5.55
C ASP A 120 15.60 20.90 6.93
N ARG A 121 15.47 21.79 7.92
CA ARG A 121 15.20 21.38 9.29
C ARG A 121 13.84 20.66 9.43
N LEU A 122 12.82 21.05 8.66
CA LEU A 122 11.50 20.45 8.75
C LEU A 122 11.45 19.11 8.03
N GLY A 123 12.05 19.01 6.85
CA GLY A 123 12.19 17.77 6.10
C GLY A 123 12.93 16.69 6.89
N VAL A 124 14.02 17.04 7.59
CA VAL A 124 14.73 16.09 8.46
C VAL A 124 13.80 15.56 9.56
N ARG A 125 13.03 16.44 10.22
CA ARG A 125 12.11 16.04 11.30
C ARG A 125 10.99 15.15 10.80
N LEU A 126 10.38 15.52 9.67
CA LEU A 126 9.28 14.77 9.07
C LEU A 126 9.75 13.36 8.66
N ALA A 127 10.83 13.29 7.87
CA ALA A 127 11.37 12.02 7.40
C ALA A 127 11.88 11.15 8.55
N ALA A 128 12.52 11.72 9.58
CA ALA A 128 12.96 10.95 10.74
C ALA A 128 11.79 10.38 11.55
N ALA A 129 10.69 11.14 11.70
CA ALA A 129 9.49 10.66 12.38
C ALA A 129 8.84 9.49 11.63
N ASP A 130 8.79 9.56 10.29
CA ASP A 130 8.27 8.47 9.46
C ASP A 130 9.20 7.25 9.51
N LEU A 131 10.51 7.45 9.44
CA LEU A 131 11.51 6.38 9.59
C LEU A 131 11.33 5.63 10.93
N ALA A 132 11.19 6.36 12.03
CA ALA A 132 10.99 5.75 13.35
C ALA A 132 9.71 4.90 13.41
N ARG A 133 8.63 5.29 12.71
CA ARG A 133 7.38 4.52 12.65
C ARG A 133 7.52 3.21 11.87
N LEU A 134 8.49 3.13 10.95
CA LEU A 134 8.77 1.94 10.15
C LEU A 134 9.61 0.91 10.92
N CYS A 135 10.49 1.36 11.84
CA CYS A 135 11.41 0.49 12.57
C CYS A 135 10.77 -0.76 13.19
N PRO A 136 9.60 -0.69 13.88
CA PRO A 136 9.02 -1.87 14.50
C PRO A 136 8.59 -2.95 13.50
N SER A 137 8.11 -2.56 12.31
CA SER A 137 7.75 -3.51 11.25
C SER A 137 8.97 -4.26 10.72
N VAL A 138 10.10 -3.57 10.57
CA VAL A 138 11.35 -4.13 10.06
C VAL A 138 12.01 -5.05 11.10
N LEU A 139 11.97 -4.68 12.39
CA LEU A 139 12.53 -5.48 13.48
C LEU A 139 11.62 -6.62 13.96
N ARG A 140 10.37 -6.68 13.49
CA ARG A 140 9.39 -7.71 13.89
C ARG A 140 9.84 -9.17 13.63
N PRO A 141 10.53 -9.54 12.52
CA PRO A 141 11.07 -10.90 12.36
C PRO A 141 11.94 -11.36 13.55
N ALA A 142 12.73 -10.44 14.11
CA ALA A 142 13.57 -10.68 15.29
C ALA A 142 12.79 -10.62 16.62
N ASN A 143 11.53 -10.20 16.60
CA ASN A 143 10.65 -10.04 17.76
C ASN A 143 9.30 -10.77 17.60
N PRO A 144 9.29 -12.08 17.28
CA PRO A 144 8.09 -12.78 16.82
C PRO A 144 7.00 -12.94 17.90
N SER A 145 7.34 -12.77 19.18
CA SER A 145 6.42 -12.90 20.32
C SER A 145 5.67 -11.61 20.67
N VAL A 146 6.09 -10.45 20.14
CA VAL A 146 5.47 -9.16 20.48
C VAL A 146 4.07 -9.08 19.88
N ARG A 147 3.06 -8.86 20.73
CA ARG A 147 1.65 -8.70 20.37
C ARG A 147 1.08 -7.49 21.09
N VAL A 148 0.16 -6.76 20.45
CA VAL A 148 -0.34 -5.48 20.98
C VAL A 148 -1.87 -5.45 21.02
N ALA A 149 -2.44 -4.85 22.07
CA ALA A 149 -3.89 -4.85 22.28
C ALA A 149 -4.56 -3.47 22.08
N SER A 150 -3.77 -2.41 21.92
CA SER A 150 -4.24 -1.03 21.74
C SER A 150 -3.14 -0.17 21.12
N ARG A 151 -3.50 0.99 20.58
CA ARG A 151 -2.54 1.95 20.02
C ARG A 151 -1.47 2.39 21.03
N ARG A 152 -1.86 2.62 22.29
CA ARG A 152 -0.90 3.00 23.35
C ARG A 152 0.07 1.88 23.69
N ALA A 153 -0.41 0.64 23.72
CA ALA A 153 0.42 -0.55 23.93
C ALA A 153 1.33 -0.81 22.73
N ALA A 154 0.83 -0.60 21.51
CA ALA A 154 1.61 -0.69 20.29
C ALA A 154 2.76 0.32 20.28
N PHE A 155 2.47 1.56 20.68
CA PHE A 155 3.50 2.58 20.81
C PHE A 155 4.53 2.25 21.89
N ALA A 156 4.11 1.69 23.04
CA ALA A 156 5.05 1.22 24.06
C ALA A 156 5.96 0.11 23.54
N ALA A 157 5.35 -0.93 22.94
CA ALA A 157 6.08 -2.06 22.39
C ALA A 157 7.04 -1.64 21.26
N ALA A 158 6.63 -0.67 20.43
CA ALA A 158 7.47 -0.09 19.40
C ALA A 158 8.72 0.62 19.96
N LEU A 159 8.67 1.18 21.18
CA LEU A 159 9.83 1.81 21.81
C LEU A 159 10.74 0.82 22.55
N ASP A 160 10.19 -0.32 22.96
CA ASP A 160 10.80 -1.29 23.88
C ASP A 160 10.82 -2.71 23.30
N LEU A 161 11.21 -2.85 22.03
CA LEU A 161 11.36 -4.17 21.40
C LEU A 161 12.47 -4.98 22.11
N PRO A 162 12.23 -6.26 22.45
CA PRO A 162 13.23 -7.12 23.10
C PRO A 162 14.55 -7.25 22.35
N VAL A 163 14.49 -7.37 21.02
CA VAL A 163 15.64 -7.41 20.12
C VAL A 163 15.65 -6.11 19.32
N ALA A 164 16.54 -5.20 19.70
CA ALA A 164 16.63 -3.88 19.11
C ALA A 164 18.09 -3.37 19.07
N PRO A 165 18.39 -2.39 18.20
CA PRO A 165 19.68 -1.71 18.19
C PRO A 165 20.09 -1.15 19.56
N PRO A 166 21.40 -0.94 19.82
CA PRO A 166 21.84 -0.10 20.92
C PRO A 166 21.18 1.29 20.84
N THR A 167 20.87 1.89 21.99
CA THR A 167 20.21 3.20 22.12
C THR A 167 18.85 3.35 21.40
N TYR A 168 18.24 2.25 20.95
CA TYR A 168 17.03 2.25 20.13
C TYR A 168 15.92 3.15 20.67
N ARG A 169 15.58 3.01 21.95
CA ARG A 169 14.53 3.83 22.59
C ARG A 169 14.81 5.32 22.49
N GLU A 170 16.03 5.74 22.81
CA GLU A 170 16.41 7.16 22.78
C GLU A 170 16.42 7.72 21.36
N ASP A 171 16.91 6.93 20.41
CA ASP A 171 16.94 7.30 19.00
C ASP A 171 15.52 7.38 18.42
N MET A 172 14.62 6.46 18.78
CA MET A 172 13.20 6.52 18.45
C MET A 172 12.55 7.78 19.01
N LEU A 173 12.76 8.11 20.29
CA LEU A 173 12.18 9.30 20.92
C LEU A 173 12.67 10.61 20.26
N LEU A 174 13.95 10.67 19.89
CA LEU A 174 14.51 11.80 19.14
C LEU A 174 13.89 11.94 17.75
N CYS A 175 13.85 10.84 16.98
CA CYS A 175 13.30 10.83 15.62
C CYS A 175 11.81 11.12 15.58
N LEU A 176 11.04 10.62 16.54
CA LEU A 176 9.60 10.90 16.69
C LEU A 176 9.31 12.33 17.19
N GLY A 177 10.33 13.11 17.56
CA GLY A 177 10.18 14.46 18.10
C GLY A 177 9.62 14.51 19.52
N LEU A 178 9.61 13.37 20.23
CA LEU A 178 9.19 13.28 21.64
C LEU A 178 10.30 13.67 22.62
N ARG A 179 11.54 13.74 22.13
CA ARG A 179 12.68 14.31 22.83
C ARG A 179 13.27 15.44 21.99
N PRO A 180 13.61 16.60 22.60
CA PRO A 180 14.31 17.66 21.88
C PRO A 180 15.71 17.19 21.45
N GLY A 181 16.19 17.73 20.33
CA GLY A 181 17.52 17.46 19.79
C GLY A 181 17.82 18.36 18.59
N SER A 182 19.09 18.53 18.23
CA SER A 182 19.49 19.25 17.01
C SER A 182 19.21 18.43 15.75
N VAL A 183 19.22 19.06 14.58
CA VAL A 183 19.10 18.37 13.28
C VAL A 183 20.17 17.28 13.15
N GLY A 184 21.42 17.59 13.49
CA GLY A 184 22.51 16.60 13.46
C GLY A 184 22.28 15.41 14.41
N GLN A 185 21.72 15.65 15.60
CA GLN A 185 21.37 14.56 16.53
C GLN A 185 20.26 13.66 15.97
N VAL A 186 19.26 14.24 15.32
CA VAL A 186 18.15 13.50 14.68
C VAL A 186 18.67 12.68 13.50
N CYS A 187 19.49 13.26 12.61
CA CYS A 187 20.11 12.53 11.51
C CYS A 187 20.95 11.35 12.03
N ALA A 188 21.79 11.58 13.04
CA ALA A 188 22.61 10.54 13.63
C ALA A 188 21.79 9.43 14.28
N ALA A 189 20.68 9.77 14.95
CA ALA A 189 19.74 8.81 15.51
C ALA A 189 19.08 7.96 14.41
N ALA A 190 18.57 8.60 13.35
CA ALA A 190 17.97 7.91 12.21
C ALA A 190 18.95 6.92 11.56
N THR A 191 20.20 7.34 11.34
CA THR A 191 21.25 6.44 10.82
C THR A 191 21.52 5.27 11.76
N ARG A 192 21.63 5.50 13.09
CA ARG A 192 21.85 4.41 14.06
C ARG A 192 20.72 3.41 14.11
N LEU A 193 19.46 3.87 14.03
CA LEU A 193 18.29 2.99 13.98
C LEU A 193 18.37 2.03 12.79
N VAL A 194 18.66 2.54 11.60
CA VAL A 194 18.74 1.72 10.39
C VAL A 194 19.98 0.83 10.42
N ALA A 195 21.17 1.39 10.65
CA ALA A 195 22.43 0.65 10.66
C ALA A 195 22.43 -0.47 11.72
N GLY A 196 21.85 -0.22 12.89
CA GLY A 196 21.73 -1.23 13.93
C GLY A 196 20.64 -2.27 13.66
N ALA A 197 19.62 -1.96 12.84
CA ALA A 197 18.58 -2.91 12.49
C ALA A 197 19.07 -3.96 11.47
N LEU A 198 19.89 -3.55 10.48
CA LEU A 198 20.38 -4.45 9.41
C LEU A 198 20.98 -5.78 9.93
N PRO A 199 21.92 -5.82 10.90
CA PRO A 199 22.45 -7.08 11.39
C PRO A 199 21.42 -7.94 12.12
N LEU A 200 20.42 -7.33 12.78
CA LEU A 200 19.37 -8.05 13.51
C LEU A 200 18.37 -8.75 12.57
N ILE A 201 18.14 -8.16 11.39
CA ILE A 201 17.19 -8.68 10.40
C ILE A 201 17.85 -9.55 9.32
N ARG A 202 19.18 -9.51 9.18
CA ARG A 202 19.94 -10.30 8.19
C ARG A 202 19.63 -11.81 8.21
N PRO A 203 19.45 -12.47 9.37
CA PRO A 203 19.04 -13.88 9.41
C PRO A 203 17.67 -14.16 8.75
N TYR A 204 16.86 -13.11 8.54
CA TYR A 204 15.51 -13.17 7.98
C TYR A 204 15.45 -12.68 6.53
N ALA A 205 16.59 -12.67 5.81
CA ALA A 205 16.66 -12.19 4.43
C ALA A 205 15.67 -12.89 3.47
N ALA A 206 15.36 -14.17 3.70
CA ALA A 206 14.35 -14.88 2.91
C ALA A 206 12.94 -14.28 3.07
N GLU A 207 12.53 -13.97 4.30
CA GLU A 207 11.24 -13.30 4.56
C GLU A 207 11.22 -11.88 4.01
N ILE A 208 12.36 -11.19 4.03
CA ILE A 208 12.52 -9.86 3.44
C ILE A 208 12.44 -9.93 1.91
N ALA A 209 12.96 -10.97 1.27
CA ALA A 209 12.90 -11.14 -0.18
C ALA A 209 11.48 -11.26 -0.70
N GLU A 210 10.57 -11.88 0.08
CA GLU A 210 9.15 -12.01 -0.26
C GLU A 210 8.43 -10.66 -0.33
N THR A 211 8.89 -9.66 0.43
CA THR A 211 8.20 -8.37 0.57
C THR A 211 8.92 -7.21 -0.11
N ALA A 212 10.25 -7.18 -0.04
CA ALA A 212 11.08 -6.10 -0.57
C ALA A 212 11.90 -6.49 -1.81
N GLY A 213 11.77 -7.72 -2.28
CA GLY A 213 12.44 -8.24 -3.46
C GLY A 213 13.82 -8.84 -3.19
N ALA A 214 14.25 -9.72 -4.10
CA ALA A 214 15.51 -10.47 -4.00
C ALA A 214 16.74 -9.54 -3.97
N ASP A 215 16.77 -8.50 -4.80
CA ASP A 215 17.91 -7.59 -4.88
C ASP A 215 18.22 -6.89 -3.55
N LEU A 216 17.19 -6.47 -2.81
CA LEU A 216 17.35 -5.82 -1.52
C LEU A 216 17.75 -6.80 -0.43
N ALA A 217 17.21 -8.03 -0.47
CA ALA A 217 17.61 -9.10 0.43
C ALA A 217 19.07 -9.53 0.20
N ASP A 218 19.50 -9.64 -1.06
CA ASP A 218 20.89 -9.92 -1.41
C ASP A 218 21.81 -8.79 -0.94
N ALA A 219 21.41 -7.52 -1.15
CA ALA A 219 22.14 -6.36 -0.65
C ALA A 219 22.23 -6.31 0.88
N LEU A 220 21.23 -6.83 1.58
CA LEU A 220 21.25 -7.02 3.03
C LEU A 220 22.27 -8.09 3.43
N VAL A 221 22.33 -9.21 2.72
CA VAL A 221 23.22 -10.34 3.05
C VAL A 221 24.68 -10.01 2.72
N ASP A 222 24.93 -9.47 1.52
CA ASP A 222 26.28 -9.20 0.98
C ASP A 222 26.93 -7.90 1.52
N GLY A 223 26.19 -7.13 2.31
CA GLY A 223 26.67 -5.91 2.96
C GLY A 223 26.66 -4.64 2.09
N ARG A 224 26.05 -4.67 0.91
CA ARG A 224 25.79 -3.45 0.13
C ARG A 224 24.91 -2.47 0.88
N LEU A 225 23.91 -2.94 1.64
CA LEU A 225 23.07 -2.05 2.46
C LEU A 225 23.85 -1.36 3.56
N ASP A 226 24.77 -2.05 4.25
CA ASP A 226 25.61 -1.44 5.28
C ASP A 226 26.46 -0.30 4.69
N ARG A 227 27.05 -0.53 3.51
CA ARG A 227 27.82 0.49 2.79
C ARG A 227 26.95 1.67 2.34
N TYR A 228 25.75 1.40 1.84
CA TYR A 228 24.82 2.44 1.42
C TYR A 228 24.36 3.31 2.60
N VAL A 229 24.00 2.69 3.73
CA VAL A 229 23.65 3.41 4.96
C VAL A 229 24.82 4.23 5.49
N ALA A 230 26.03 3.68 5.47
CA ALA A 230 27.25 4.41 5.85
C ALA A 230 27.55 5.59 4.92
N GLN A 231 27.20 5.49 3.63
CA GLN A 231 27.30 6.61 2.68
C GLN A 231 26.30 7.72 3.04
N LEU A 232 25.04 7.39 3.32
CA LEU A 232 24.02 8.38 3.72
C LEU A 232 24.35 9.09 5.05
N ALA A 233 25.11 8.43 5.93
CA ALA A 233 25.57 9.02 7.18
C ALA A 233 26.53 10.21 6.99
N ARG A 234 27.24 10.27 5.85
CA ARG A 234 28.21 11.32 5.56
C ARG A 234 27.51 12.51 4.87
N PRO A 235 27.86 13.76 5.21
CA PRO A 235 27.43 14.92 4.43
C PRO A 235 27.88 14.79 2.98
N ALA A 236 27.09 15.30 2.03
CA ALA A 236 27.55 15.40 0.65
C ALA A 236 28.72 16.40 0.52
N ASP A 237 29.70 16.07 -0.32
CA ASP A 237 30.83 16.96 -0.63
C ASP A 237 30.40 18.18 -1.48
N ALA A 238 29.21 18.14 -2.07
CA ALA A 238 28.67 19.21 -2.88
C ALA A 238 28.03 20.31 -2.02
N PRO A 239 28.16 21.60 -2.39
CA PRO A 239 27.53 22.68 -1.66
C PRO A 239 26.00 22.50 -1.60
N PRO A 240 25.34 22.87 -0.48
CA PRO A 240 23.89 22.80 -0.34
C PRO A 240 23.22 23.49 -1.52
N ARG A 241 22.35 22.77 -2.24
CA ARG A 241 21.49 23.43 -3.22
C ARG A 241 20.44 24.21 -2.43
N PRO A 242 20.32 25.55 -2.60
CA PRO A 242 19.31 26.30 -1.89
C PRO A 242 17.93 25.74 -2.21
N TRP A 243 17.09 25.63 -1.19
CA TRP A 243 15.68 25.33 -1.37
C TRP A 243 15.10 26.29 -2.39
N ARG A 244 14.64 25.76 -3.52
CA ARG A 244 13.84 26.52 -4.47
C ARG A 244 12.40 26.39 -4.03
N GLU A 245 11.70 27.51 -3.88
CA GLU A 245 10.25 27.48 -3.82
C GLU A 245 9.75 26.68 -5.03
N PRO A 246 8.89 25.66 -4.83
CA PRO A 246 8.27 24.99 -5.95
C PRO A 246 7.56 26.06 -6.80
N SER A 247 7.74 25.99 -8.12
CA SER A 247 7.01 26.87 -9.05
C SER A 247 5.53 26.88 -8.65
N PRO A 248 4.88 28.05 -8.55
CA PRO A 248 3.52 28.14 -8.05
C PRO A 248 2.61 27.26 -8.90
N VAL A 249 2.18 26.15 -8.32
CA VAL A 249 1.18 25.26 -8.92
C VAL A 249 -0.17 25.93 -8.65
N PRO A 250 -0.95 26.29 -9.69
CA PRO A 250 -2.26 26.91 -9.47
C PRO A 250 -3.12 26.01 -8.59
N ALA A 251 -3.68 26.57 -7.52
CA ALA A 251 -4.53 25.84 -6.61
C ALA A 251 -5.77 25.32 -7.38
N PRO A 252 -6.05 24.01 -7.37
CA PRO A 252 -7.27 23.51 -7.96
C PRO A 252 -8.47 24.09 -7.21
N ARG A 253 -9.46 24.63 -7.94
CA ARG A 253 -10.74 25.03 -7.35
C ARG A 253 -11.40 23.78 -6.76
N ALA A 254 -12.07 23.91 -5.61
CA ALA A 254 -12.75 22.79 -4.97
C ALA A 254 -13.68 22.07 -5.98
N GLY A 255 -13.46 20.77 -6.18
CA GLY A 255 -14.21 19.94 -7.14
C GLY A 255 -13.62 19.83 -8.54
N GLN A 256 -12.57 20.58 -8.88
CA GLN A 256 -11.82 20.41 -10.13
C GLN A 256 -10.49 19.72 -9.85
N TRP A 257 -10.43 18.42 -10.12
CA TRP A 257 -9.15 17.77 -10.31
C TRP A 257 -8.56 18.31 -11.61
N VAL A 258 -7.50 19.11 -11.52
CA VAL A 258 -6.69 19.41 -12.71
C VAL A 258 -5.95 18.11 -13.02
N THR A 259 -6.51 17.29 -13.89
CA THR A 259 -5.68 16.35 -14.66
C THR A 259 -4.67 17.22 -15.37
N VAL A 260 -3.39 17.13 -14.98
CA VAL A 260 -2.30 17.68 -15.78
C VAL A 260 -2.48 17.05 -17.16
N PRO A 261 -2.85 17.82 -18.20
CA PRO A 261 -2.90 17.24 -19.53
C PRO A 261 -1.48 16.79 -19.82
N VAL A 262 -1.31 15.49 -20.08
CA VAL A 262 -0.06 15.01 -20.67
C VAL A 262 0.01 15.73 -22.01
N PRO A 263 0.96 16.66 -22.22
CA PRO A 263 1.02 17.33 -23.50
C PRO A 263 1.29 16.26 -24.57
N ASP A 264 0.53 16.29 -25.67
CA ASP A 264 0.69 15.37 -26.81
C ASP A 264 2.07 15.52 -27.50
N ALA A 265 2.88 16.48 -27.05
CA ALA A 265 4.23 16.73 -27.51
C ALA A 265 5.19 17.00 -26.33
N PRO A 266 6.46 16.57 -26.41
CA PRO A 266 7.45 16.83 -25.37
C PRO A 266 7.70 18.34 -25.23
N VAL A 267 7.54 18.88 -24.02
CA VAL A 267 7.94 20.26 -23.69
C VAL A 267 9.48 20.29 -23.60
N THR A 268 10.14 20.45 -24.74
CA THR A 268 11.58 20.67 -24.81
C THR A 268 11.87 22.18 -24.86
N GLY A 269 12.24 22.74 -23.71
CA GLY A 269 13.06 23.94 -23.70
C GLY A 269 14.51 23.56 -24.01
N ALA A 270 14.87 23.39 -25.29
CA ALA A 270 16.26 23.46 -25.78
C ALA A 270 16.31 23.47 -27.32
N HIS A 271 17.14 24.37 -27.85
CA HIS A 271 17.40 24.65 -29.26
C HIS A 271 17.76 23.42 -30.14
N PRO A 272 17.51 23.50 -31.46
CA PRO A 272 17.68 22.38 -32.37
C PRO A 272 19.16 22.08 -32.64
N SER A 273 19.57 20.84 -32.43
CA SER A 273 20.77 20.27 -33.05
C SER A 273 20.34 19.14 -33.99
N PRO A 274 20.91 19.03 -35.21
CA PRO A 274 20.39 18.17 -36.27
C PRO A 274 20.93 16.75 -36.14
N GLN A 275 20.39 15.96 -35.22
CA GLN A 275 20.46 14.51 -35.25
C GLN A 275 19.11 13.98 -34.76
N GLY A 276 18.36 13.31 -35.65
CA GLY A 276 17.04 12.80 -35.34
C GLY A 276 17.06 11.90 -34.10
N PRO A 277 16.01 11.90 -33.26
CA PRO A 277 16.03 11.10 -32.05
C PRO A 277 15.99 9.62 -32.42
N ALA A 278 17.00 8.90 -31.95
CA ALA A 278 17.03 7.45 -31.95
C ALA A 278 15.79 6.91 -31.21
N ALA A 279 15.23 5.81 -31.75
CA ALA A 279 14.21 5.03 -31.08
C ALA A 279 14.60 4.77 -29.61
N GLY A 280 13.65 4.96 -28.69
CA GLY A 280 13.81 4.55 -27.30
C GLY A 280 14.18 3.06 -27.21
N PRO A 281 14.78 2.61 -26.10
CA PRO A 281 15.33 1.26 -26.01
C PRO A 281 14.21 0.26 -26.27
N ALA A 282 14.36 -0.52 -27.35
CA ALA A 282 13.57 -1.72 -27.57
C ALA A 282 13.81 -2.64 -26.37
N ARG A 283 12.84 -2.69 -25.43
CA ARG A 283 12.84 -3.72 -24.39
C ARG A 283 12.64 -5.05 -25.11
N ALA A 284 13.61 -5.96 -24.98
CA ALA A 284 13.55 -7.27 -25.60
C ALA A 284 12.41 -8.09 -25.00
N SER A 285 11.21 -7.98 -25.57
CA SER A 285 10.11 -8.90 -25.32
C SER A 285 10.37 -10.21 -26.06
N ARG A 286 9.97 -11.33 -25.44
CA ARG A 286 9.98 -12.66 -26.06
C ARG A 286 8.64 -12.99 -26.73
N LEU A 287 7.77 -12.00 -26.93
CA LEU A 287 6.54 -12.18 -27.69
C LEU A 287 6.88 -12.64 -29.12
N ASP A 288 6.11 -13.58 -29.65
CA ASP A 288 6.26 -14.03 -31.04
C ASP A 288 6.21 -12.81 -31.98
N PRO A 289 7.24 -12.59 -32.82
CA PRO A 289 7.28 -11.44 -33.74
C PRO A 289 6.06 -11.34 -34.66
N ALA A 290 5.46 -12.46 -35.06
CA ALA A 290 4.26 -12.47 -35.90
C ALA A 290 3.02 -11.99 -35.13
N ILE A 291 2.95 -12.24 -33.82
CA ILE A 291 1.91 -11.67 -32.96
C ILE A 291 2.20 -10.19 -32.70
N ALA A 292 3.45 -9.85 -32.37
CA ALA A 292 3.86 -8.48 -32.07
C ALA A 292 3.61 -7.51 -33.24
N ALA A 293 3.80 -7.97 -34.49
CA ALA A 293 3.56 -7.18 -35.70
C ALA A 293 2.08 -6.86 -35.93
N ARG A 294 1.15 -7.62 -35.33
CA ARG A 294 -0.30 -7.39 -35.46
C ARG A 294 -0.86 -6.43 -34.41
N LEU A 295 -0.10 -6.13 -33.36
CA LEU A 295 -0.54 -5.23 -32.29
C LEU A 295 -0.36 -3.77 -32.68
N ARG A 296 -1.43 -3.00 -32.61
CA ARG A 296 -1.42 -1.55 -32.72
C ARG A 296 -1.36 -0.94 -31.32
N ARG A 297 -0.15 -0.59 -30.91
CA ARG A 297 0.10 -0.04 -29.58
C ARG A 297 -0.16 1.46 -29.55
N THR A 298 -0.57 1.93 -28.40
CA THR A 298 -0.50 3.35 -28.01
C THR A 298 0.95 3.85 -28.05
N PRO A 299 1.18 5.19 -28.04
CA PRO A 299 2.53 5.76 -27.98
C PRO A 299 3.37 5.28 -26.79
N ASP A 300 2.73 4.87 -25.71
CA ASP A 300 3.36 4.29 -24.52
C ASP A 300 3.76 2.81 -24.68
N GLY A 301 3.51 2.23 -25.86
CA GLY A 301 3.80 0.82 -26.15
C GLY A 301 2.75 -0.17 -25.61
N LEU A 302 1.54 0.30 -25.28
CA LEU A 302 0.50 -0.50 -24.63
C LEU A 302 -0.67 -0.83 -25.56
N VAL A 303 -1.29 -1.99 -25.37
CA VAL A 303 -2.55 -2.44 -25.96
C VAL A 303 -3.61 -2.60 -24.85
N ALA A 304 -4.87 -2.28 -25.16
CA ALA A 304 -5.95 -2.49 -24.20
C ALA A 304 -6.27 -3.98 -24.05
N ALA A 305 -6.63 -4.43 -22.85
CA ALA A 305 -7.07 -5.79 -22.60
C ALA A 305 -8.43 -5.76 -21.92
N VAL A 306 -9.48 -6.12 -22.67
CA VAL A 306 -10.84 -6.35 -22.16
C VAL A 306 -10.89 -7.77 -21.63
N VAL A 307 -11.17 -7.91 -20.35
CA VAL A 307 -11.15 -9.20 -19.66
C VAL A 307 -12.58 -9.61 -19.41
N ARG A 308 -12.97 -10.80 -19.87
CA ARG A 308 -14.31 -11.35 -19.65
C ARG A 308 -14.25 -12.75 -19.08
N GLN A 309 -15.31 -13.13 -18.36
CA GLN A 309 -15.48 -14.47 -17.87
C GLN A 309 -15.77 -15.42 -19.05
N HIS A 310 -15.01 -16.51 -19.16
CA HIS A 310 -15.01 -17.38 -20.34
C HIS A 310 -16.34 -18.11 -20.60
N ASP A 311 -17.12 -18.44 -19.56
CA ASP A 311 -18.36 -19.23 -19.68
C ASP A 311 -19.62 -18.36 -19.86
N SER A 312 -19.72 -17.27 -19.12
CA SER A 312 -20.87 -16.35 -19.14
C SER A 312 -20.72 -15.18 -20.11
N GLY A 313 -19.49 -14.88 -20.53
CA GLY A 313 -19.18 -13.69 -21.33
C GLY A 313 -19.22 -12.38 -20.54
N GLU A 314 -19.46 -12.40 -19.22
CA GLU A 314 -19.50 -11.19 -18.38
C GLU A 314 -18.17 -10.43 -18.47
N VAL A 315 -18.21 -9.15 -18.86
CA VAL A 315 -17.02 -8.30 -18.87
C VAL A 315 -16.64 -7.96 -17.42
N LEU A 316 -15.41 -8.31 -17.06
CA LEU A 316 -14.91 -8.26 -15.70
C LEU A 316 -14.09 -7.01 -15.43
N MET A 317 -13.20 -6.63 -16.34
CA MET A 317 -12.34 -5.47 -16.18
C MET A 317 -11.66 -5.08 -17.50
N VAL A 318 -11.08 -3.89 -17.52
CA VAL A 318 -10.14 -3.46 -18.55
C VAL A 318 -8.78 -3.20 -17.89
N ALA A 319 -7.71 -3.60 -18.57
CA ALA A 319 -6.33 -3.33 -18.19
C ALA A 319 -5.46 -3.05 -19.42
N TRP A 320 -4.16 -2.83 -19.20
CA TRP A 320 -3.18 -2.56 -20.25
C TRP A 320 -2.11 -3.64 -20.27
N MET A 321 -1.64 -4.02 -21.46
CA MET A 321 -0.52 -4.92 -21.66
C MET A 321 0.49 -4.27 -22.60
N ASP A 322 1.78 -4.47 -22.37
CA ASP A 322 2.80 -4.35 -23.41
C ASP A 322 3.14 -5.75 -23.95
N ASP A 323 4.15 -5.85 -24.79
CA ASP A 323 4.55 -7.13 -25.40
C ASP A 323 4.98 -8.15 -24.37
N GLU A 324 5.62 -7.72 -23.28
CA GLU A 324 6.10 -8.63 -22.24
C GLU A 324 4.95 -9.12 -21.36
N ALA A 325 4.01 -8.24 -21.00
CA ALA A 325 2.80 -8.62 -20.28
C ALA A 325 1.94 -9.60 -21.09
N LEU A 326 1.82 -9.38 -22.41
CA LEU A 326 1.14 -10.32 -23.30
C LEU A 326 1.90 -11.64 -23.43
N HIS A 327 3.22 -11.59 -23.62
CA HIS A 327 4.06 -12.78 -23.67
C HIS A 327 3.87 -13.65 -22.42
N ARG A 328 3.96 -13.06 -21.22
CA ARG A 328 3.73 -13.77 -19.95
C ARG A 328 2.32 -14.33 -19.86
N THR A 329 1.32 -13.56 -20.27
CA THR A 329 -0.08 -14.00 -20.28
C THR A 329 -0.28 -15.25 -21.15
N LEU A 330 0.26 -15.24 -22.38
CA LEU A 330 0.12 -16.34 -23.33
C LEU A 330 0.92 -17.59 -22.92
N THR A 331 2.09 -17.40 -22.30
CA THR A 331 2.98 -18.52 -21.94
C THR A 331 2.70 -19.13 -20.58
N THR A 332 2.24 -18.34 -19.59
CA THR A 332 1.98 -18.83 -18.24
C THR A 332 0.53 -19.24 -18.00
N GLY A 333 -0.39 -18.82 -18.88
CA GLY A 333 -1.83 -18.99 -18.67
C GLY A 333 -2.38 -18.16 -17.49
N ARG A 334 -1.61 -17.20 -16.97
CA ARG A 334 -1.99 -16.30 -15.87
C ARG A 334 -2.04 -14.88 -16.40
N ALA A 335 -3.14 -14.18 -16.14
CA ALA A 335 -3.31 -12.83 -16.67
C ALA A 335 -2.32 -11.85 -16.00
N THR A 336 -1.42 -11.30 -16.82
CA THR A 336 -0.38 -10.35 -16.43
C THR A 336 -0.60 -9.02 -17.12
N TYR A 337 -0.51 -7.92 -16.38
CA TYR A 337 -0.82 -6.59 -16.89
C TYR A 337 0.29 -5.59 -16.54
N TRP A 338 0.33 -4.45 -17.25
CA TRP A 338 1.25 -3.35 -17.03
C TRP A 338 0.59 -2.15 -16.36
N SER A 339 1.12 -1.73 -15.20
CA SER A 339 0.50 -0.67 -14.39
C SER A 339 1.00 0.67 -14.85
N ARG A 340 0.13 1.46 -15.46
CA ARG A 340 0.52 2.79 -15.92
C ARG A 340 0.92 3.72 -14.78
N SER A 341 0.30 3.58 -13.59
CA SER A 341 0.59 4.41 -12.43
C SER A 341 1.78 3.92 -11.61
N ARG A 342 1.96 2.60 -11.49
CA ARG A 342 3.07 2.02 -10.72
C ARG A 342 4.30 1.70 -11.57
N GLN A 343 4.14 1.74 -12.89
CA GLN A 343 5.16 1.36 -13.88
C GLN A 343 5.77 -0.02 -13.60
N GLU A 344 4.92 -0.98 -13.25
CA GLU A 344 5.31 -2.35 -12.91
C GLU A 344 4.36 -3.38 -13.53
N TYR A 345 4.84 -4.61 -13.71
CA TYR A 345 3.98 -5.73 -14.06
C TYR A 345 3.27 -6.28 -12.83
N TRP A 346 2.02 -6.67 -12.98
CA TRP A 346 1.34 -7.43 -11.93
C TRP A 346 0.58 -8.61 -12.52
N VAL A 347 0.62 -9.74 -11.82
CA VAL A 347 -0.18 -10.92 -12.13
C VAL A 347 -1.47 -10.83 -11.33
N LYS A 348 -2.63 -10.87 -11.98
CA LYS A 348 -3.91 -10.68 -11.30
C LYS A 348 -4.14 -11.73 -10.23
N GLY A 349 -4.38 -11.25 -9.02
CA GLY A 349 -4.62 -12.09 -7.85
C GLY A 349 -3.35 -12.64 -7.19
N ALA A 350 -2.14 -12.32 -7.65
CA ALA A 350 -0.90 -12.80 -7.01
C ALA A 350 -0.85 -12.45 -5.52
N THR A 351 -1.28 -11.25 -5.15
CA THR A 351 -1.35 -10.79 -3.76
C THR A 351 -2.70 -11.09 -3.10
N SER A 352 -3.82 -10.94 -3.83
CA SER A 352 -5.17 -11.04 -3.24
C SER A 352 -5.80 -12.44 -3.29
N GLY A 353 -5.17 -13.40 -3.97
CA GLY A 353 -5.75 -14.72 -4.27
C GLY A 353 -6.87 -14.72 -5.30
N HIS A 354 -7.29 -13.54 -5.81
CA HIS A 354 -8.35 -13.42 -6.81
C HIS A 354 -7.81 -13.55 -8.23
N HIS A 355 -7.42 -14.77 -8.55
CA HIS A 355 -6.70 -15.12 -9.76
C HIS A 355 -7.54 -15.06 -11.04
N GLN A 356 -6.85 -14.87 -12.16
CA GLN A 356 -7.41 -15.04 -13.50
C GLN A 356 -6.58 -16.07 -14.26
N TYR A 357 -7.23 -17.16 -14.65
CA TYR A 357 -6.64 -18.20 -15.50
C TYR A 357 -7.11 -17.98 -16.93
N VAL A 358 -6.17 -17.75 -17.84
CA VAL A 358 -6.46 -17.43 -19.24
C VAL A 358 -6.95 -18.69 -19.95
N ARG A 359 -8.10 -18.59 -20.60
CA ARG A 359 -8.70 -19.66 -21.41
C ARG A 359 -8.52 -19.40 -22.90
N SER A 360 -8.67 -18.16 -23.34
CA SER A 360 -8.35 -17.73 -24.71
C SER A 360 -8.01 -16.25 -24.77
N VAL A 361 -7.27 -15.85 -25.80
CA VAL A 361 -7.00 -14.45 -26.12
C VAL A 361 -7.32 -14.23 -27.59
N ALA A 362 -8.14 -13.23 -27.89
CA ALA A 362 -8.42 -12.77 -29.23
C ALA A 362 -7.92 -11.33 -29.41
N LEU A 363 -7.48 -11.01 -30.63
CA LEU A 363 -7.14 -9.66 -31.05
C LEU A 363 -8.34 -9.09 -31.82
N ASP A 364 -8.66 -7.83 -31.61
CA ASP A 364 -9.67 -7.14 -32.41
C ASP A 364 -9.19 -6.88 -33.86
N CYS A 365 -10.05 -6.25 -34.67
CA CYS A 365 -9.85 -6.16 -36.11
C CYS A 365 -8.75 -5.17 -36.53
N ASP A 366 -8.51 -4.12 -35.75
CA ASP A 366 -7.50 -3.09 -35.98
C ASP A 366 -6.28 -3.23 -35.06
N GLY A 367 -6.32 -4.19 -34.14
CA GLY A 367 -5.19 -4.67 -33.37
C GLY A 367 -4.90 -3.86 -32.11
N ASP A 368 -5.79 -2.95 -31.70
CA ASP A 368 -5.56 -2.04 -30.57
C ASP A 368 -6.20 -2.49 -29.25
N ALA A 369 -7.01 -3.56 -29.29
CA ALA A 369 -7.49 -4.24 -28.11
C ALA A 369 -7.42 -5.78 -28.18
N LEU A 370 -7.19 -6.37 -27.01
CA LEU A 370 -7.25 -7.79 -26.75
C LEU A 370 -8.54 -8.13 -25.99
N LEU A 371 -9.19 -9.20 -26.38
CA LEU A 371 -10.23 -9.85 -25.60
C LEU A 371 -9.63 -11.06 -24.88
N VAL A 372 -9.53 -11.00 -23.57
CA VAL A 372 -8.94 -12.04 -22.72
C VAL A 372 -10.08 -12.77 -21.99
N ASP A 373 -10.37 -13.98 -22.44
CA ASP A 373 -11.29 -14.90 -21.77
C ASP A 373 -10.57 -15.55 -20.60
N VAL A 374 -11.13 -15.39 -19.39
CA VAL A 374 -10.55 -15.93 -18.16
C VAL A 374 -11.55 -16.74 -17.37
N GLU A 375 -11.04 -17.70 -16.62
CA GLU A 375 -11.72 -18.18 -15.43
C GLU A 375 -11.28 -17.32 -14.25
N GLN A 376 -12.21 -16.50 -13.76
CA GLN A 376 -11.98 -15.64 -12.61
C GLN A 376 -12.24 -16.41 -11.31
N VAL A 377 -11.22 -16.46 -10.45
CA VAL A 377 -11.35 -16.87 -9.05
C VAL A 377 -11.54 -15.62 -8.19
N GLY A 378 -12.58 -15.58 -7.38
CA GLY A 378 -12.88 -14.43 -6.51
C GLY A 378 -13.26 -13.16 -7.28
N ALA A 379 -12.93 -11.99 -6.74
CA ALA A 379 -13.31 -10.71 -7.33
C ALA A 379 -12.34 -10.24 -8.43
N ALA A 380 -12.88 -9.78 -9.56
CA ALA A 380 -12.05 -9.11 -10.57
C ALA A 380 -11.63 -7.70 -10.10
N CYS A 381 -12.50 -6.99 -9.40
CA CYS A 381 -12.21 -5.64 -8.92
C CYS A 381 -11.48 -5.65 -7.56
N HIS A 382 -10.60 -4.68 -7.34
CA HIS A 382 -9.90 -4.48 -6.06
C HIS A 382 -10.83 -4.02 -4.92
N THR A 383 -12.03 -3.55 -5.26
CA THR A 383 -13.10 -3.19 -4.31
C THR A 383 -13.94 -4.40 -3.88
N GLY A 384 -13.64 -5.61 -4.39
CA GLY A 384 -14.34 -6.84 -4.05
C GLY A 384 -15.52 -7.18 -4.96
N HIS A 385 -15.87 -6.34 -5.93
CA HIS A 385 -16.91 -6.62 -6.91
C HIS A 385 -16.48 -7.65 -7.96
N ARG A 386 -17.45 -8.44 -8.45
CA ARG A 386 -17.24 -9.48 -9.48
C ARG A 386 -16.70 -8.89 -10.78
N THR A 387 -17.21 -7.73 -11.17
CA THR A 387 -16.78 -6.91 -12.31
C THR A 387 -16.40 -5.50 -11.82
N CYS A 388 -15.54 -4.78 -12.55
CA CYS A 388 -15.30 -3.36 -12.38
C CYS A 388 -16.46 -2.49 -12.89
N PHE A 389 -17.36 -3.05 -13.71
CA PHE A 389 -18.47 -2.35 -14.35
C PHE A 389 -19.78 -2.51 -13.56
N PHE A 390 -19.74 -2.20 -12.27
CA PHE A 390 -20.89 -2.37 -11.36
C PHE A 390 -21.73 -1.10 -11.15
N THR A 391 -21.28 0.05 -11.68
CA THR A 391 -22.00 1.32 -11.60
C THR A 391 -22.59 1.64 -12.95
N GLU A 392 -23.92 1.63 -13.06
CA GLU A 392 -24.63 2.01 -14.27
C GLU A 392 -24.70 3.54 -14.42
N LEU A 393 -24.61 4.01 -15.66
CA LEU A 393 -24.79 5.42 -16.00
C LEU A 393 -26.12 5.60 -16.72
N PRO A 394 -26.89 6.67 -16.42
CA PRO A 394 -28.16 6.91 -17.07
C PRO A 394 -27.95 7.25 -18.56
N VAL A 395 -28.71 6.58 -19.42
CA VAL A 395 -28.75 6.87 -20.86
C VAL A 395 -29.97 7.76 -21.15
N THR A 396 -29.74 9.04 -21.48
CA THR A 396 -30.80 10.04 -21.67
C THR A 396 -31.30 10.18 -23.11
N GLY A 397 -31.10 9.15 -23.94
CA GLY A 397 -31.61 9.15 -25.31
C GLY A 397 -33.13 8.91 -25.35
N GLU A 398 -33.85 9.64 -26.20
CA GLU A 398 -35.26 9.39 -26.49
C GLU A 398 -35.43 7.97 -27.05
N GLY A 399 -35.82 7.04 -26.17
CA GLY A 399 -35.97 5.62 -26.51
C GLY A 399 -35.66 4.62 -25.40
N ALA A 400 -35.17 5.04 -24.22
CA ALA A 400 -34.92 4.14 -23.10
C ALA A 400 -36.19 3.88 -22.25
N GLY A 401 -37.23 3.37 -22.89
CA GLY A 401 -38.34 2.69 -22.24
C GLY A 401 -38.44 1.28 -22.80
N ALA A 402 -38.35 0.28 -21.92
CA ALA A 402 -38.38 -1.16 -22.15
C ALA A 402 -37.04 -1.81 -22.57
N ARG A 403 -36.28 -2.26 -21.56
CA ARG A 403 -36.22 -3.69 -21.20
C ARG A 403 -35.80 -3.85 -19.74
#